data_AF-A0A411YBB8-F1
#
_entry.id   AF-A0A411YBB8-F1
#
_cell.length_a   1.000
_cell.length_b   1.000
_cell.length_c   1.000
_cell.angle_alpha   90.00
_cell.angle_beta   90.00
_cell.angle_gamma   90.00
#
_symmetry.space_group_name_H-M   'P 1'
#
loop_
_entity.id
_entity.type
_entity.pdbx_description
1 polymer ?
#
loop_
_entity_poly.entity_id
_entity_poly.type
_entity_poly.pdbx_seq_one_letter_code
_entity_poly.pdbx_strand_id
1 'polypeptide(L)' 'MDDQRAERLRAALALHEDGVAMMRQNLRRRCPDASAEEIDRRLAAWLRERPGAEHGDGSGTPVTLRINE' A
#
# COMPACT_ATOMS: atom_id res chain seq x y z
N MET A 1 8.72 -26.83 2.50
CA MET A 1 8.19 -25.78 3.41
C MET A 1 8.69 -24.40 3.03
N ASP A 2 10.00 -24.24 2.78
CA ASP A 2 10.57 -22.94 2.41
C ASP A 2 10.12 -22.46 1.02
N ASP A 3 10.02 -23.36 0.03
CA ASP A 3 9.51 -23.01 -1.30
C ASP A 3 8.08 -22.48 -1.25
N GLN A 4 7.19 -23.10 -0.47
CA GLN A 4 5.81 -22.65 -0.32
C GLN A 4 5.72 -21.27 0.34
N ARG A 5 6.59 -20.96 1.31
CA ARG A 5 6.66 -19.63 1.94
C ARG A 5 7.17 -18.59 0.95
N ALA A 6 8.18 -18.92 0.16
CA ALA A 6 8.71 -18.06 -0.88
C ALA A 6 7.67 -17.77 -1.97
N GLU A 7 6.92 -18.77 -2.42
CA GLU A 7 5.83 -18.60 -3.39
C GLU A 7 4.72 -17.70 -2.86
N ARG A 8 4.31 -17.89 -1.60
CA ARG A 8 3.32 -17.00 -0.96
C ARG A 8 3.80 -15.56 -0.88
N LEU A 9 5.07 -15.33 -0.54
CA LEU A 9 5.64 -13.99 -0.51
C LEU A 9 5.65 -13.36 -1.91
N ARG A 10 6.07 -14.10 -2.94
CA ARG A 10 6.04 -13.61 -4.34
C ARG A 10 4.62 -13.25 -4.77
N ALA A 11 3.64 -14.10 -4.45
CA ALA A 11 2.23 -13.83 -4.74
C ALA A 11 1.74 -12.57 -4.02
N ALA A 12 2.10 -12.38 -2.75
CA ALA A 12 1.72 -11.19 -1.99
C ALA A 12 2.33 -9.91 -2.58
N LEU A 13 3.59 -9.95 -3.01
CA LEU A 13 4.26 -8.82 -3.67
C LEU A 13 3.62 -8.50 -5.03
N ALA A 14 3.31 -9.52 -5.83
CA ALA A 14 2.61 -9.34 -7.11
C ALA A 14 1.23 -8.70 -6.91
N LEU A 15 0.44 -9.19 -5.94
CA LEU A 15 -0.85 -8.61 -5.60
C LEU A 15 -0.75 -7.17 -5.11
N HIS A 16 0.32 -6.84 -4.36
CA HIS A 16 0.59 -5.47 -3.94
C HIS A 16 0.83 -4.55 -5.15
N GLU A 17 1.71 -4.96 -6.08
CA GLU A 17 2.02 -4.21 -7.30
C GLU A 17 0.76 -3.97 -8.16
N ASP A 18 -0.04 -5.02 -8.37
CA ASP A 18 -1.30 -4.94 -9.11
C ASP A 18 -2.30 -3.98 -8.42
N GLY A 19 -2.41 -4.05 -7.10
CA GLY A 19 -3.25 -3.16 -6.30
C GLY A 19 -2.85 -1.69 -6.43
N VAL A 20 -1.54 -1.41 -6.38
CA VAL A 20 -0.99 -0.05 -6.57
C VAL A 20 -1.29 0.47 -7.98
N ALA A 21 -1.08 -0.35 -9.00
CA ALA A 21 -1.36 0.02 -10.39
C ALA A 21 -2.85 0.31 -10.61
N MET A 22 -3.74 -0.52 -10.05
CA MET A 22 -5.17 -0.31 -10.10
C MET A 22 -5.58 0.99 -9.39
N MET A 23 -5.02 1.29 -8.21
CA MET A 23 -5.35 2.53 -7.51
C MET A 23 -4.88 3.77 -8.26
N ARG A 24 -3.70 3.73 -8.91
CA ARG A 24 -3.25 4.82 -9.80
C ARG A 24 -4.27 5.09 -10.91
N GLN A 25 -4.84 4.06 -11.52
CA GLN A 25 -5.88 4.22 -12.54
C GLN A 25 -7.20 4.73 -11.96
N ASN A 26 -7.58 4.29 -10.76
CA ASN A 26 -8.73 4.84 -10.03
C ASN A 26 -8.57 6.35 -9.80
N LEU A 27 -7.39 6.80 -9.38
CA LEU A 27 -7.10 8.22 -9.16
C LEU A 27 -7.21 9.03 -10.46
N ARG A 28 -6.68 8.50 -11.58
CA ARG A 28 -6.83 9.14 -12.91
C ARG A 28 -8.29 9.29 -13.32
N ARG A 29 -9.13 8.28 -13.06
CA ARG A 29 -10.57 8.34 -13.34
C ARG A 29 -11.30 9.35 -12.45
N ARG A 30 -10.92 9.43 -11.17
CA ARG A 30 -11.56 10.34 -10.18
C ARG A 30 -11.10 11.79 -10.34
N CYS A 31 -9.93 12.02 -10.91
CA CYS A 31 -9.31 13.33 -11.06
C CYS A 31 -8.76 13.49 -12.49
N PRO A 32 -9.62 13.65 -13.51
CA PRO A 32 -9.20 13.67 -14.92
C PRO A 32 -8.23 14.82 -15.24
N ASP A 33 -8.34 15.94 -14.54
CA ASP A 33 -7.49 17.13 -14.77
C ASP A 33 -6.20 17.12 -13.94
N ALA A 34 -5.96 16.08 -13.15
CA ALA A 34 -4.75 15.99 -12.34
C ALA A 34 -3.53 15.67 -13.21
N SER A 35 -2.43 16.38 -12.97
CA SER A 35 -1.14 16.03 -13.57
C SER A 35 -0.64 14.67 -13.06
N ALA A 36 0.33 14.09 -13.76
CA ALA A 36 0.96 12.84 -13.34
C ALA A 36 1.58 12.97 -11.93
N GLU A 37 2.26 14.09 -11.63
CA GLU A 37 2.85 14.33 -10.32
C GLU A 37 1.80 14.41 -9.21
N GLU A 38 0.65 15.03 -9.49
CA GLU A 38 -0.45 15.11 -8.53
C GLU A 38 -1.08 13.74 -8.27
N ILE A 39 -1.22 12.91 -9.30
CA ILE A 39 -1.67 11.52 -9.14
C ILE A 39 -0.68 10.73 -8.25
N ASP A 40 0.63 10.88 -8.48
CA ASP A 40 1.65 10.19 -7.68
C ASP A 40 1.67 10.67 -6.22
N ARG A 41 1.49 11.98 -5.97
CA ARG A 41 1.33 12.53 -4.62
C ARG A 41 0.13 11.91 -3.88
N ARG A 42 -1.02 11.83 -4.55
CA ARG A 42 -2.25 11.25 -3.99
C ARG A 42 -2.10 9.75 -3.75
N LEU A 43 -1.45 9.04 -4.66
CA LEU A 43 -1.15 7.62 -4.50
C LEU A 43 -0.26 7.38 -3.28
N ALA A 44 0.79 8.19 -3.10
CA ALA A 44 1.67 8.11 -1.94
C ALA A 44 0.93 8.44 -0.63
N ALA A 45 0.01 9.40 -0.63
CA ALA A 45 -0.83 9.69 0.53
C ALA A 45 -1.75 8.50 0.86
N TRP A 46 -2.41 7.94 -0.16
CA TRP A 46 -3.26 6.77 0.00
C TRP A 46 -2.49 5.55 0.54
N LEU A 47 -1.26 5.31 0.09
CA LEU A 47 -0.42 4.22 0.59
C LEU A 47 0.01 4.38 2.06
N ARG A 48 0.07 5.61 2.57
CA ARG A 48 0.39 5.87 3.99
C ARG A 48 -0.82 5.73 4.89
N GLU A 49 -1.94 6.33 4.49
CA GLU A 49 -3.15 6.39 5.33
C GLU A 49 -4.02 5.14 5.20
N ARG A 50 -4.01 4.51 4.01
CA ARG A 50 -4.80 3.32 3.62
C ARG A 50 -6.13 3.22 4.37
N PRO A 51 -7.13 4.07 4.05
CA PRO A 51 -8.39 4.11 4.77
C PRO A 51 -9.04 2.72 4.89
N GLY A 52 -9.36 2.29 6.11
CA GLY A 52 -9.83 0.94 6.45
C GLY A 52 -8.72 -0.06 6.86
N ALA A 53 -7.45 0.35 6.79
CA ALA A 53 -6.28 -0.44 7.20
C ALA A 53 -5.31 0.42 8.06
N GLU A 54 -5.87 1.32 8.87
CA GLU A 54 -5.11 2.27 9.71
C GLU A 54 -4.15 1.55 10.68
N HIS A 55 -4.47 0.30 11.03
CA HIS A 55 -3.69 -0.55 11.94
C HIS A 55 -2.86 -1.62 11.22
N GLY A 56 -2.79 -1.57 9.88
CA GLY A 56 -2.16 -2.61 9.06
C GLY A 56 -3.09 -3.75 8.68
N ASP A 57 -2.59 -4.66 7.84
CA ASP A 57 -3.37 -5.74 7.21
C ASP A 57 -3.36 -7.06 8.01
N GLY A 58 -2.77 -7.04 9.21
CA GLY A 58 -2.59 -8.21 10.05
C GLY A 58 -2.98 -7.93 11.50
N SER A 59 -3.39 -8.98 12.21
CA SER A 59 -3.59 -8.89 13.66
C SER A 59 -2.26 -8.61 14.35
N GLY A 60 -2.12 -7.42 14.93
CA GLY A 60 -0.94 -6.98 15.68
C GLY A 60 -1.33 -6.15 16.88
N THR A 61 -0.48 -6.12 17.92
CA THR A 61 -0.63 -5.18 19.04
C THR A 61 0.23 -3.95 18.74
N PRO A 62 -0.33 -2.72 18.76
CA PRO A 62 0.46 -1.50 18.58
C PRO A 62 1.60 -1.46 19.60
N VAL A 63 2.85 -1.30 19.12
CA VAL A 63 4.02 -1.08 19.97
C VAL A 63 4.38 0.39 19.95
N THR A 64 4.43 1.02 21.13
CA THR A 64 5.02 2.35 21.29
C THR A 64 6.52 2.23 21.08
N LEU A 65 7.01 2.67 19.92
CA LEU A 65 8.46 2.79 19.67
C LEU A 65 9.03 3.82 20.65
N ARG A 66 9.74 3.35 21.68
CA ARG A 66 10.67 4.21 22.41
C ARG A 66 11.91 4.37 21.54
N ILE A 67 12.05 5.55 20.94
CA ILE A 67 13.32 5.96 20.33
C ILE A 67 14.22 6.35 21.49
N ASN A 68 15.30 5.59 21.72
CA ASN A 68 16.29 5.93 22.74
C ASN A 68 17.02 7.22 22.32
N GLU A 69 17.10 8.19 23.23
CA GLU A 69 17.86 9.45 23.10
C GLU A 69 19.38 9.19 23.09
#